data_AF-A0A536VDZ6-F1
#
_entry.id   AF-A0A536VDZ6-F1
#
_cell.length_a   1.000
_cell.length_b   1.000
_cell.length_c   1.000
_cell.angle_alpha   90.00
_cell.angle_beta   90.00
_cell.angle_gamma   90.00
#
_symmetry.space_group_name_H-M   'P 1'
#
loop_
_entity.id
_entity.type
_entity.pdbx_description
1 polymer ?
#
loop_
_entity_poly.entity_id
_entity_poly.type
_entity_poly.pdbx_seq_one_letter_code
_entity_poly.pdbx_strand_id
1 'polypeptide(L)'
;LDWKWLFIYPDQNIAVVNELAAPVDAPIHFKITASSVMNSFFVPALAGQIYAMPSMATSLNAVINRPGEYEGFSANYSGAGFSDMRFKFLAMSAADFDRWVQKAKAGSELSRGSYMQLEQPSKREAVRRYGAVAPDLFDAIVNRCVDQGKMCLREMMAMDAHRPSGRQSAREPIALNLGLDAAVCRADNSAASALLLPIYRD
;
A
#
# COMPACT_ATOMS: atom_id res chain seq x y z
N LEU A 1 0.36 -5.98 -2.08
CA LEU A 1 0.58 -5.56 -3.49
C LEU A 1 -0.40 -6.34 -4.37
N ASP A 2 -0.56 -5.98 -5.64
CA ASP A 2 -1.40 -6.74 -6.56
C ASP A 2 -0.82 -8.15 -6.78
N TRP A 3 -1.53 -9.14 -6.25
CA TRP A 3 -1.25 -10.58 -6.36
C TRP A 3 0.15 -11.04 -5.93
N LYS A 4 0.78 -10.30 -5.01
CA LYS A 4 2.06 -10.65 -4.40
C LYS A 4 2.15 -10.10 -2.96
N TRP A 5 2.89 -10.80 -2.12
CA TRP A 5 3.15 -10.42 -0.73
C TRP A 5 4.57 -9.89 -0.59
N LEU A 6 4.71 -8.73 0.06
CA LEU A 6 6.00 -8.14 0.40
C LEU A 6 6.12 -8.11 1.91
N PHE A 7 7.18 -8.72 2.43
CA PHE A 7 7.52 -8.75 3.85
C PHE A 7 8.75 -7.90 4.07
N ILE A 8 8.70 -6.98 5.03
CA ILE A 8 9.82 -6.11 5.40
C ILE A 8 10.20 -6.43 6.84
N TYR A 9 11.49 -6.65 7.06
CA TYR A 9 12.07 -6.92 8.38
C TYR A 9 12.87 -5.69 8.81
N PRO A 10 12.30 -4.81 9.65
CA PRO A 10 12.97 -3.56 10.01
C PRO A 10 14.27 -3.80 10.77
N ASP A 11 14.29 -4.75 11.70
CA ASP A 11 15.46 -5.02 12.55
C ASP A 11 16.64 -5.59 11.76
N GLN A 12 16.37 -6.39 10.73
CA GLN A 12 17.39 -6.99 9.87
C GLN A 12 17.70 -6.17 8.62
N ASN A 13 16.91 -5.12 8.35
CA ASN A 13 16.93 -4.29 7.14
C ASN A 13 16.86 -5.10 5.82
N ILE A 14 15.98 -6.10 5.77
CA ILE A 14 15.77 -6.94 4.57
C ILE A 14 14.31 -6.92 4.14
N ALA A 15 14.04 -7.22 2.86
CA ALA A 15 12.68 -7.44 2.37
C ALA A 15 12.61 -8.70 1.51
N VAL A 16 11.48 -9.40 1.57
CA VAL A 16 11.28 -10.65 0.84
C VAL A 16 9.89 -10.68 0.21
N VAL A 17 9.80 -11.21 -1.01
CA VAL A 17 8.56 -11.37 -1.77
C VAL A 17 8.13 -12.83 -1.70
N ASN A 18 6.86 -13.07 -1.37
CA ASN A 18 6.19 -14.38 -1.34
C ASN A 18 6.84 -15.45 -0.42
N GLU A 19 7.74 -15.05 0.47
CA GLU A 19 8.34 -15.92 1.50
C GLU A 19 8.52 -15.13 2.80
N LEU A 20 8.14 -15.75 3.91
CA LEU A 20 8.23 -15.24 5.26
C LEU A 20 8.89 -16.31 6.13
N ALA A 21 9.93 -15.95 6.88
CA ALA A 21 10.64 -16.84 7.78
C ALA A 21 10.58 -16.28 9.20
N ALA A 22 10.40 -17.15 10.18
CA ALA A 22 10.41 -16.75 11.58
C ALA A 22 10.95 -17.87 12.49
N PRO A 23 11.58 -17.51 13.61
CA PRO A 23 11.96 -18.47 14.63
C PRO A 23 10.72 -19.06 15.33
N VAL A 24 10.80 -20.34 15.70
CA VAL A 24 9.82 -21.00 16.56
C VAL A 24 9.89 -20.45 17.99
N ASP A 25 8.76 -20.51 18.70
CA ASP A 25 8.59 -20.09 20.10
C ASP A 25 8.91 -18.61 20.39
N ALA A 26 8.92 -17.78 19.34
CA ALA A 26 9.12 -16.34 19.45
C ALA A 26 7.82 -15.57 19.14
N PRO A 27 7.50 -14.50 19.88
CA PRO A 27 6.40 -13.60 19.54
C PRO A 27 6.74 -12.81 18.28
N ILE A 28 5.85 -12.89 17.28
CA ILE A 28 5.97 -12.17 16.02
C ILE A 28 4.91 -11.08 15.98
N HIS A 29 5.35 -9.85 15.77
CA HIS A 29 4.51 -8.67 15.61
C HIS A 29 4.39 -8.30 14.13
N PHE A 30 3.26 -8.61 13.51
CA PHE A 30 2.99 -8.24 12.13
C PHE A 30 2.32 -6.87 12.06
N LYS A 31 2.87 -5.98 11.23
CA LYS A 31 2.19 -4.78 10.76
C LYS A 31 1.84 -4.98 9.29
N ILE A 32 0.56 -4.88 8.96
CA ILE A 32 0.04 -5.25 7.65
C ILE A 32 -0.69 -4.06 7.04
N THR A 33 -0.43 -3.80 5.77
CA THR A 33 -1.10 -2.76 4.96
C THR A 33 -1.30 -3.29 3.55
N ALA A 34 -2.25 -2.70 2.81
CA ALA A 34 -2.38 -2.90 1.37
C ALA A 34 -1.94 -1.65 0.59
N SER A 35 -1.59 -1.81 -0.69
CA SER A 35 -1.25 -0.70 -1.59
C SER A 35 -2.45 -0.29 -2.47
N SER A 36 -3.15 -1.29 -3.00
CA SER A 36 -4.22 -1.14 -3.99
C SER A 36 -5.60 -1.52 -3.41
N VAL A 37 -5.88 -2.81 -3.32
CA VAL A 37 -7.17 -3.38 -2.92
C VAL A 37 -7.08 -4.08 -1.57
N MET A 38 -8.22 -4.15 -0.88
CA MET A 38 -8.32 -4.88 0.38
C MET A 38 -8.00 -6.36 0.17
N ASN A 39 -7.09 -6.89 0.98
CA ASN A 39 -6.73 -8.30 1.01
C ASN A 39 -6.93 -8.88 2.41
N SER A 40 -6.82 -10.20 2.55
CA SER A 40 -6.89 -10.86 3.85
C SER A 40 -5.69 -11.77 4.02
N PHE A 41 -4.77 -11.41 4.92
CA PHE A 41 -3.63 -12.23 5.28
C PHE A 41 -4.10 -13.41 6.13
N PHE A 42 -3.89 -14.62 5.63
CA PHE A 42 -4.28 -15.84 6.35
C PHE A 42 -3.19 -16.91 6.22
N VAL A 43 -2.83 -17.49 7.37
CA VAL A 43 -1.92 -18.64 7.46
C VAL A 43 -2.63 -19.64 8.36
N PRO A 44 -3.21 -20.75 7.86
CA PRO A 44 -4.02 -21.66 8.69
C PRO A 44 -3.29 -22.24 9.91
N ALA A 45 -1.97 -22.34 9.83
CA ALA A 45 -1.12 -22.80 10.93
C ALA A 45 -0.93 -21.76 12.04
N LEU A 46 -1.18 -20.48 11.74
CA LEU A 46 -1.25 -19.40 12.71
C LEU A 46 -2.73 -19.14 12.98
N ALA A 47 -3.12 -18.99 14.25
CA ALA A 47 -4.54 -18.85 14.60
C ALA A 47 -5.20 -17.52 14.14
N GLY A 48 -4.48 -16.68 13.38
CA GLY A 48 -4.91 -15.33 13.00
C GLY A 48 -5.17 -15.16 11.50
N GLN A 49 -6.39 -14.73 11.17
CA GLN A 49 -6.71 -14.08 9.89
C GLN A 49 -6.85 -12.58 10.15
N ILE A 50 -6.27 -11.73 9.29
CA ILE A 50 -6.41 -10.28 9.42
C ILE A 50 -6.52 -9.60 8.05
N TYR A 51 -7.31 -8.52 8.00
CA TYR A 51 -7.46 -7.74 6.79
C TYR A 51 -6.30 -6.76 6.59
N ALA A 52 -5.87 -6.63 5.34
CA ALA A 52 -4.93 -5.65 4.86
C ALA A 52 -5.72 -4.58 4.08
N MET A 53 -5.76 -3.37 4.61
CA MET A 53 -6.48 -2.24 4.00
C MET A 53 -5.50 -1.20 3.47
N PRO A 54 -5.81 -0.51 2.37
CA PRO A 54 -4.99 0.61 1.92
C PRO A 54 -5.08 1.76 2.92
N SER A 55 -3.99 2.50 3.06
CA SER A 55 -3.91 3.70 3.93
C SER A 55 -4.08 3.45 5.43
N MET A 56 -4.07 2.18 5.88
CA MET A 56 -4.18 1.81 7.29
C MET A 56 -3.24 0.65 7.60
N ALA A 57 -2.64 0.68 8.79
CA ALA A 57 -1.85 -0.42 9.31
C ALA A 57 -2.67 -1.22 10.33
N THR A 58 -2.82 -2.52 10.10
CA THR A 58 -3.40 -3.46 11.07
C THR A 58 -2.28 -4.24 11.76
N SER A 59 -2.50 -4.62 13.03
CA SER A 59 -1.53 -5.35 13.83
C SER A 59 -2.02 -6.76 14.14
N LEU A 60 -1.16 -7.76 13.96
CA LEU A 60 -1.41 -9.14 14.35
C LEU A 60 -0.23 -9.66 15.17
N ASN A 61 -0.53 -10.27 16.31
CA ASN A 61 0.47 -10.98 17.11
C ASN A 61 0.28 -12.48 16.89
N ALA A 62 1.36 -13.19 16.58
CA ALA A 62 1.33 -14.63 16.42
C ALA A 62 2.56 -15.27 17.05
N VAL A 63 2.41 -16.54 17.43
CA VAL A 63 3.49 -17.41 17.89
C VAL A 63 3.33 -18.74 17.17
N ILE A 64 4.43 -19.33 16.72
CA ILE A 64 4.44 -20.67 16.14
C ILE A 64 5.32 -21.60 16.95
N ASN A 65 4.76 -22.74 17.36
CA ASN A 65 5.40 -23.64 18.32
C ASN A 65 6.02 -24.88 17.65
N ARG A 66 5.86 -25.03 16.33
CA ARG A 66 6.36 -26.18 15.59
C ARG A 66 7.15 -25.72 14.36
N PRO A 67 8.39 -26.22 14.18
CA PRO A 67 9.14 -25.94 12.96
C PRO A 67 8.50 -26.66 11.78
N GLY A 68 8.54 -26.04 10.61
CA GLY A 68 7.93 -26.57 9.40
C GLY A 68 7.70 -25.51 8.34
N GLU A 69 7.34 -25.97 7.14
CA GLU A 69 6.83 -25.11 6.08
C GLU A 69 5.32 -25.07 6.15
N TYR A 70 4.78 -23.86 6.23
CA TYR A 70 3.36 -23.58 6.26
C TYR A 70 2.98 -22.72 5.06
N GLU A 71 1.75 -22.88 4.63
CA GLU A 71 1.23 -22.12 3.51
C GLU A 71 0.38 -20.95 4.00
N GLY A 72 0.68 -19.77 3.47
CA GLY A 72 -0.14 -18.59 3.62
C GLY A 72 -0.77 -18.18 2.30
N PHE A 73 -1.99 -17.66 2.35
CA PHE A 73 -2.72 -17.22 1.17
C PHE A 73 -3.60 -16.02 1.47
N SER A 74 -4.02 -15.32 0.42
CA SER A 74 -5.06 -14.30 0.56
C SER A 74 -6.43 -14.97 0.65
N ALA A 75 -7.22 -14.65 1.67
CA ALA A 75 -8.59 -15.17 1.82
C ALA A 75 -9.67 -14.27 1.17
N ASN A 76 -9.30 -13.09 0.65
CA ASN A 76 -10.24 -12.15 0.04
C ASN A 76 -9.97 -11.95 -1.45
N TYR A 77 -11.01 -12.08 -2.27
CA TYR A 77 -10.90 -11.93 -3.72
C TYR A 77 -10.40 -10.53 -4.11
N SER A 78 -9.24 -10.50 -4.77
CA SER A 78 -8.55 -9.29 -5.22
C SER A 78 -8.34 -9.23 -6.74
N GLY A 79 -9.11 -10.02 -7.50
CA GLY A 79 -9.11 -9.99 -8.96
C GLY A 79 -8.39 -11.17 -9.65
N ALA A 80 -7.95 -10.95 -10.88
CA ALA A 80 -7.56 -12.00 -11.82
C ALA A 80 -6.29 -12.80 -11.49
N GLY A 81 -5.49 -12.37 -10.50
CA GLY A 81 -4.31 -13.10 -10.01
C GLY A 81 -4.45 -13.62 -8.58
N PHE A 82 -5.65 -13.51 -7.99
CA PHE A 82 -5.92 -13.89 -6.61
C PHE A 82 -5.53 -15.34 -6.28
N SER A 83 -5.83 -16.29 -7.18
CA SER A 83 -5.56 -17.71 -6.96
C SER A 83 -4.07 -18.05 -6.80
N ASP A 84 -3.20 -17.23 -7.39
CA ASP A 84 -1.75 -17.40 -7.32
C ASP A 84 -1.12 -16.62 -6.15
N MET A 85 -1.92 -15.88 -5.37
CA MET A 85 -1.46 -15.01 -4.28
C MET A 85 -1.19 -15.83 -3.00
N ARG A 86 -0.21 -16.72 -3.10
CA ARG A 86 0.25 -17.64 -2.04
C ARG A 86 1.67 -17.27 -1.63
N PHE A 87 2.01 -17.52 -0.38
CA PHE A 87 3.35 -17.34 0.16
C PHE A 87 3.71 -18.49 1.10
N LYS A 88 5.01 -18.75 1.23
CA LYS A 88 5.52 -19.75 2.17
C LYS A 88 5.86 -19.09 3.51
N PHE A 89 5.39 -19.68 4.59
CA PHE A 89 5.76 -19.34 5.96
C PHE A 89 6.69 -20.43 6.52
N LEU A 90 7.97 -20.09 6.70
CA LEU A 90 9.02 -20.99 7.16
C LEU A 90 9.22 -20.79 8.66
N ALA A 91 8.77 -21.74 9.47
CA ALA A 91 9.07 -21.78 10.89
C ALA A 91 10.33 -22.61 11.13
N MET A 92 11.37 -21.99 11.66
CA MET A 92 12.68 -22.63 11.81
C MET A 92 13.32 -22.31 13.16
N SER A 93 14.45 -22.94 13.48
CA SER A 93 15.20 -22.58 14.69
C SER A 93 15.81 -21.18 14.55
N ALA A 94 16.14 -20.51 15.67
CA ALA A 94 16.81 -19.21 15.64
C ALA A 94 18.11 -19.24 14.82
N ALA A 95 18.90 -20.31 14.95
CA ALA A 95 20.14 -20.48 14.19
C ALA A 95 19.90 -20.63 12.69
N ASP A 96 18.80 -21.27 12.28
CA ASP A 96 18.44 -21.39 10.85
C ASP A 96 17.93 -20.05 10.31
N PHE A 97 17.16 -19.33 11.13
CA PHE A 97 16.66 -17.99 10.80
C PHE A 97 17.83 -17.03 10.53
N ASP A 98 18.85 -17.03 11.38
CA ASP A 98 20.05 -16.21 11.17
C ASP A 98 20.73 -16.55 9.83
N ARG A 99 20.85 -17.84 9.48
CA ARG A 99 21.41 -18.25 8.18
C ARG A 99 20.53 -17.82 7.01
N TRP A 100 19.22 -17.87 7.17
CA TRP A 100 18.27 -17.38 6.17
C TRP A 100 18.39 -15.87 5.98
N VAL A 101 18.52 -15.10 7.06
CA VAL A 101 18.75 -13.65 7.01
C VAL A 101 20.05 -13.33 6.26
N GLN A 102 21.14 -14.05 6.52
CA GLN A 102 22.40 -13.82 5.78
C GLN A 102 22.24 -14.08 4.27
N LYS A 103 21.46 -15.09 3.88
CA LYS A 103 21.15 -15.33 2.47
C LYS A 103 20.30 -14.21 1.86
N ALA A 104 19.36 -13.66 2.63
CA ALA A 104 18.55 -12.53 2.17
C ALA A 104 19.38 -11.26 1.99
N LYS A 105 20.36 -11.01 2.87
CA LYS A 105 21.29 -9.88 2.81
C LYS A 105 22.17 -9.84 1.56
N ALA A 106 22.36 -10.97 0.88
CA ALA A 106 23.07 -11.03 -0.40
C ALA A 106 22.23 -10.52 -1.59
N GLY A 107 20.94 -10.22 -1.39
CA GLY A 107 20.05 -9.68 -2.41
C GLY A 107 20.28 -8.20 -2.71
N SER A 108 19.65 -7.69 -3.78
CA SER A 108 19.70 -6.27 -4.14
C SER A 108 18.96 -5.38 -3.16
N GLU A 109 19.16 -4.06 -3.22
CA GLU A 109 18.40 -3.10 -2.42
C GLU A 109 16.96 -2.90 -2.96
N LEU A 110 16.00 -2.77 -2.05
CA LEU A 110 14.64 -2.31 -2.32
C LEU A 110 14.54 -0.80 -2.09
N SER A 111 14.94 -0.04 -3.11
CA SER A 111 14.73 1.41 -3.20
C SER A 111 13.26 1.77 -3.50
N ARG A 112 12.87 3.03 -3.30
CA ARG A 112 11.54 3.54 -3.67
C ARG A 112 11.24 3.36 -5.16
N GLY A 113 12.23 3.58 -6.04
CA GLY A 113 12.08 3.37 -7.48
C GLY A 113 11.85 1.89 -7.83
N SER A 114 12.62 0.98 -7.23
CA SER A 114 12.40 -0.46 -7.41
C SER A 114 11.08 -0.94 -6.79
N TYR A 115 10.61 -0.29 -5.72
CA TYR A 115 9.28 -0.58 -5.16
C TYR A 115 8.17 -0.20 -6.15
N MET A 116 8.26 0.95 -6.81
CA MET A 116 7.25 1.34 -7.81
C MET A 116 7.18 0.36 -8.99
N GLN A 117 8.32 -0.22 -9.39
CA GLN A 117 8.34 -1.31 -10.37
C GLN A 117 7.71 -2.58 -9.80
N LEU A 118 8.02 -2.91 -8.54
CA LEU A 118 7.44 -4.05 -7.84
C LEU A 118 5.94 -3.89 -7.58
N GLU A 119 5.42 -2.67 -7.49
CA GLU A 119 4.01 -2.39 -7.26
C GLU A 119 3.14 -2.70 -8.49
N GLN A 120 3.72 -2.64 -9.69
CA GLN A 120 3.00 -2.93 -10.92
C GLN A 120 2.33 -4.32 -10.88
N PRO A 121 1.11 -4.47 -11.43
CA PRO A 121 0.40 -5.75 -11.40
C PRO A 121 1.21 -6.87 -12.05
N SER A 122 1.41 -7.97 -11.33
CA SER A 122 2.11 -9.15 -11.84
C SER A 122 1.49 -10.42 -11.27
N LYS A 123 1.59 -11.54 -11.99
CA LYS A 123 1.07 -12.84 -11.54
C LYS A 123 2.21 -13.83 -11.34
N ARG A 124 2.07 -14.72 -10.36
CA ARG A 124 3.03 -15.80 -10.07
C ARG A 124 4.47 -15.33 -9.88
N GLU A 125 4.62 -14.28 -9.08
CA GLU A 125 5.95 -13.77 -8.75
C GLU A 125 6.76 -14.80 -7.98
N ALA A 126 7.97 -15.08 -8.47
CA ALA A 126 8.91 -15.95 -7.78
C ALA A 126 9.37 -15.30 -6.47
N VAL A 127 9.89 -16.13 -5.55
CA VAL A 127 10.49 -15.63 -4.32
C VAL A 127 11.69 -14.75 -4.67
N ARG A 128 11.63 -13.48 -4.23
CA ARG A 128 12.72 -12.51 -4.39
C ARG A 128 13.15 -12.02 -3.02
N ARG A 129 14.47 -11.92 -2.80
CA ARG A 129 15.05 -11.42 -1.56
C ARG A 129 15.82 -10.14 -1.84
N TYR A 130 15.62 -9.15 -0.99
CA TYR A 130 16.29 -7.86 -1.01
C TYR A 130 17.13 -7.73 0.26
N GLY A 131 18.40 -7.38 0.08
CA GLY A 131 19.38 -7.32 1.17
C GLY A 131 19.43 -5.99 1.92
N ALA A 132 18.74 -4.97 1.39
CA ALA A 132 18.58 -3.66 2.00
C ALA A 132 17.20 -3.10 1.64
N VAL A 133 16.63 -2.26 2.52
CA VAL A 133 15.33 -1.62 2.30
C VAL A 133 15.48 -0.11 2.50
N ALA A 134 14.82 0.67 1.66
CA ALA A 134 14.78 2.13 1.84
C ALA A 134 14.19 2.48 3.23
N PRO A 135 14.75 3.50 3.92
CA PRO A 135 14.23 3.94 5.20
C PRO A 135 12.78 4.41 5.07
N ASP A 136 11.99 4.12 6.11
CA ASP A 136 10.59 4.50 6.24
C ASP A 136 9.70 4.06 5.06
N LEU A 137 10.11 3.01 4.33
CA LEU A 137 9.35 2.52 3.17
C LEU A 137 7.94 2.09 3.58
N PHE A 138 7.79 1.38 4.70
CA PHE A 138 6.48 0.95 5.19
C PHE A 138 5.57 2.16 5.47
N ASP A 139 6.07 3.17 6.16
CA ASP A 139 5.30 4.37 6.47
C ASP A 139 4.94 5.16 5.22
N ALA A 140 5.85 5.23 4.23
CA ALA A 140 5.55 5.84 2.93
C ALA A 140 4.45 5.09 2.17
N ILE A 141 4.40 3.76 2.26
CA ILE A 141 3.35 2.93 1.66
C ILE A 141 2.00 3.22 2.32
N VAL A 142 1.95 3.21 3.65
CA VAL A 142 0.72 3.53 4.40
C VAL A 142 0.25 4.95 4.09
N ASN A 143 1.15 5.92 4.00
CA ASN A 143 0.80 7.31 3.71
C ASN A 143 0.63 7.63 2.21
N ARG A 144 0.70 6.62 1.33
CA ARG A 144 0.57 6.76 -0.13
C ARG A 144 1.54 7.78 -0.77
N CYS A 145 2.74 7.90 -0.22
CA CYS A 145 3.80 8.82 -0.67
C CYS A 145 5.13 8.10 -0.92
N VAL A 146 5.07 6.94 -1.56
CA VAL A 146 6.29 6.27 -2.03
C VAL A 146 6.96 7.07 -3.14
N ASP A 147 6.13 7.66 -4.02
CA ASP A 147 6.53 8.64 -5.02
C ASP A 147 6.90 9.97 -4.35
N GLN A 148 8.13 10.43 -4.56
CA GLN A 148 8.68 11.63 -3.95
C GLN A 148 8.00 12.92 -4.43
N GLY A 149 7.26 12.88 -5.53
CA GLY A 149 6.49 14.02 -6.04
C GLY A 149 5.14 14.25 -5.34
N LYS A 150 4.73 13.36 -4.43
CA LYS A 150 3.41 13.42 -3.78
C LYS A 150 3.53 13.75 -2.30
N MET A 151 2.68 14.65 -1.82
CA MET A 151 2.51 14.93 -0.39
C MET A 151 1.95 13.68 0.32
N CYS A 152 2.49 13.36 1.49
CA CYS A 152 2.00 12.24 2.29
C CYS A 152 0.60 12.55 2.86
N LEU A 153 -0.27 11.53 2.95
CA LEU A 153 -1.61 11.70 3.53
C LEU A 153 -1.57 12.31 4.94
N ARG A 154 -0.63 11.88 5.79
CA ARG A 154 -0.47 12.45 7.14
C ARG A 154 -0.11 13.94 7.11
N GLU A 155 0.69 14.38 6.14
CA GLU A 155 1.09 15.79 6.02
C GLU A 155 -0.11 16.64 5.57
N MET A 156 -0.86 16.16 4.58
CA MET A 156 -2.10 16.81 4.13
C MET A 156 -3.10 16.95 5.30
N MET A 157 -3.34 15.88 6.05
CA MET A 157 -4.22 15.91 7.22
C MET A 157 -3.70 16.86 8.31
N ALA A 158 -2.37 16.94 8.52
CA ALA A 158 -1.79 17.87 9.48
C ALA A 158 -1.99 19.33 9.04
N MET A 159 -1.83 19.65 7.74
CA MET A 159 -2.07 21.00 7.22
C MET A 159 -3.55 21.39 7.36
N ASP A 160 -4.48 20.48 7.06
CA ASP A 160 -5.92 20.72 7.20
C ASP A 160 -6.31 20.93 8.67
N ALA A 161 -5.73 20.18 9.60
CA ALA A 161 -5.97 20.33 11.03
C ALA A 161 -5.50 21.70 11.59
N HIS A 162 -4.44 22.27 11.01
CA HIS A 162 -3.93 23.60 11.40
C HIS A 162 -4.58 24.74 10.60
N ARG A 163 -5.48 24.44 9.65
CA ARG A 163 -6.17 25.46 8.87
C ARG A 163 -7.23 26.15 9.74
N PRO A 164 -7.17 27.48 9.92
CA PRO A 164 -8.18 28.19 10.70
C PRO A 164 -9.56 28.02 10.04
N SER A 165 -10.54 27.55 10.82
CA SER A 165 -11.89 27.15 10.39
C SER A 165 -12.82 28.30 9.96
N GLY A 166 -12.28 29.43 9.51
CA GLY A 166 -13.07 30.66 9.38
C GLY A 166 -12.58 31.73 8.41
N ARG A 167 -11.70 31.44 7.43
CA ARG A 167 -11.36 32.45 6.40
C ARG A 167 -11.27 31.84 4.99
N GLN A 168 -12.27 32.24 4.20
CA GLN A 168 -12.34 32.31 2.75
C GLN A 168 -11.93 31.06 1.96
N SER A 169 -12.88 30.58 1.16
CA SER A 169 -12.62 29.99 -0.15
C SER A 169 -11.82 30.99 -0.99
N ALA A 170 -10.54 31.15 -0.67
CA ALA A 170 -9.57 31.73 -1.57
C ALA A 170 -9.36 30.66 -2.63
N ARG A 171 -10.04 30.85 -3.76
CA ARG A 171 -9.63 30.35 -5.06
C ARG A 171 -8.18 30.79 -5.28
N GLU A 172 -7.22 30.09 -4.69
CA GLU A 172 -5.94 29.95 -5.34
C GLU A 172 -6.14 28.84 -6.35
N PRO A 173 -6.22 29.16 -7.66
CA PRO A 173 -6.15 28.10 -8.64
C PRO A 173 -4.78 27.45 -8.43
N ILE A 174 -4.79 26.19 -7.98
CA ILE A 174 -3.72 25.29 -8.36
C ILE A 174 -3.69 25.41 -9.88
N ALA A 175 -2.62 26.01 -10.41
CA ALA A 175 -2.40 26.07 -11.85
C ALA A 175 -2.10 24.64 -12.32
N LEU A 176 -3.14 23.80 -12.37
CA LEU A 176 -3.16 22.68 -13.28
C LEU A 176 -3.08 23.34 -14.65
N ASN A 177 -1.95 23.17 -15.31
CA ASN A 177 -1.72 23.60 -16.68
C ASN A 177 -2.52 22.69 -17.64
N LEU A 178 -3.83 22.60 -17.40
CA LEU A 178 -4.83 22.11 -18.32
C LEU A 178 -5.36 23.38 -18.98
N GLY A 179 -5.02 23.62 -20.24
CA GLY A 179 -5.46 24.80 -21.00
C GLY A 179 -6.97 24.87 -21.22
N LEU A 180 -7.75 24.94 -20.14
CA LEU A 180 -9.19 25.19 -20.16
C LEU A 180 -9.44 26.61 -19.67
N ASP A 181 -10.00 27.42 -20.56
CA ASP A 181 -10.27 28.84 -20.35
C ASP A 181 -11.21 29.10 -19.17
N ALA A 182 -10.84 30.11 -18.38
CA ALA A 182 -11.49 30.55 -17.15
C ALA A 182 -12.91 31.16 -17.33
N ALA A 183 -13.54 30.98 -18.49
CA ALA A 183 -14.85 31.56 -18.80
C ALA A 183 -16.04 30.72 -18.32
N VAL A 184 -15.84 29.43 -17.99
CA VAL A 184 -16.94 28.50 -17.64
C VAL A 184 -17.53 28.74 -16.25
N CYS A 185 -16.85 29.48 -15.36
CA CYS A 185 -17.25 29.61 -13.96
C CYS A 185 -17.58 31.04 -13.50
N ARG A 186 -18.19 31.88 -14.35
CA ARG A 186 -18.89 33.09 -13.90
C ARG A 186 -20.40 32.88 -13.94
N ALA A 187 -20.99 32.65 -12.76
CA ALA A 187 -22.42 32.72 -12.54
C ALA A 187 -22.81 34.17 -12.24
N ASP A 188 -22.91 35.02 -13.27
CA ASP A 188 -23.56 36.32 -13.15
C ASP A 188 -25.06 36.10 -13.33
N ASN A 189 -25.76 35.87 -12.22
CA ASN A 189 -27.22 35.78 -12.20
C ASN A 189 -27.80 37.15 -11.81
N SER A 190 -27.92 38.05 -12.79
CA SER A 190 -28.62 39.34 -12.64
C SER A 190 -29.01 39.92 -14.00
N ALA A 191 -30.16 39.49 -14.52
CA ALA A 191 -31.14 40.32 -15.24
C ALA A 191 -32.20 39.44 -15.90
N ALA A 192 -33.46 39.66 -15.52
CA ALA A 192 -34.62 39.13 -16.20
C ALA A 192 -34.72 39.64 -17.64
N SER A 193 -35.19 38.78 -18.55
CA SER A 193 -36.09 39.17 -19.64
C SER A 193 -36.67 37.91 -20.29
N ALA A 194 -37.94 37.67 -19.98
CA ALA A 194 -38.79 36.80 -20.77
C ALA A 194 -38.94 37.39 -22.18
N LEU A 195 -38.57 36.64 -23.20
CA LEU A 195 -38.93 36.91 -24.58
C LEU A 195 -39.28 35.58 -25.25
N LEU A 196 -40.58 35.31 -25.30
CA LEU A 196 -41.23 34.45 -26.27
C LEU A 196 -40.86 34.90 -27.69
N LEU A 197 -40.76 33.93 -28.63
CA LEU A 197 -41.22 33.93 -30.04
C LEU A 197 -40.52 32.77 -30.81
N PRO A 198 -40.96 32.38 -32.02
CA PRO A 198 -42.09 31.50 -32.28
C PRO A 198 -41.65 30.20 -33.00
N ILE A 199 -42.53 29.21 -33.02
CA ILE A 199 -42.41 28.02 -33.88
C ILE A 199 -42.60 28.47 -35.33
N TYR A 200 -41.65 28.15 -36.21
CA TYR A 200 -41.90 28.12 -37.65
C TYR A 200 -41.45 26.77 -38.24
N ARG A 201 -42.37 26.22 -39.03
CA ARG A 201 -42.30 25.00 -39.82
C ARG A 201 -41.34 25.18 -41.01
N ASP A 202 -40.78 24.07 -41.46
CA ASP A 202 -40.94 23.63 -42.85
C ASP A 202 -41.44 22.18 -42.82
#